data_AF-A0A1T4RK43-F1
#
_entry.id   AF-A0A1T4RK43-F1
#
_cell.length_a   1.000
_cell.length_b   1.000
_cell.length_c   1.000
_cell.angle_alpha   90.00
_cell.angle_beta   90.00
_cell.angle_gamma   90.00
#
_symmetry.space_group_name_H-M   'P 1'
#
loop_
_entity.id
_entity.type
_entity.pdbx_description
1 polymer ?
#
loop_
_entity_poly.entity_id
_entity_poly.type
_entity_poly.pdbx_seq_one_letter_code
_entity_poly.pdbx_strand_id
1 'polypeptide(L)'
;MRSLIIFLLCLTVQCALAQTRQEAGNAMPRSSGATGKSRGTEGRKSTGTTTGVPPYRTGNTAPAVPDQWAGSWKVDYKPWPHIPAVTMQLQIGLPRQNMLYPALLSLNYGSFHGEYYLLLVRKNEQQLGIGRGKYPVKETPFKLGIWMLYLNGTFNYSRKGNDMPVMDIQRMWIKDFGIFMKGLYDDDEIFVSTKVTLRDMLYRNPIQLKKISHQPWAAPAAQKMVDPDRDSIYLGLYDRIDVYDSTGQLTIVDEDQLDKDTVTLVHNGRTLLRSQEINEQTQSQRIRLDTGMNLLAFFADNYGRLPPNTGDMRVEIDGKKYSFDFSDRSNAYATFLVAQLYRRPVAGKPSPDTVSPAIPPLQPPARDTAALTRTATSRKDQWVTTIKVKQQEITLELWDAQTEDGDSISLRLNEKWIVSGFPVKKQIQELKITLLPGENRLQFMADNLGRIPPNTAALRLLFDKISRRVDLSTDMKRNNMIRIIYEQ
;
A
#
# COMPACT_ATOMS: atom_id res chain seq x y z
N MET A 1 -13.80 26.22 41.52
CA MET A 1 -13.30 25.25 42.53
C MET A 1 -13.24 23.79 42.08
N ARG A 2 -13.81 23.37 40.95
CA ARG A 2 -13.70 21.97 40.46
C ARG A 2 -12.47 21.69 39.56
N SER A 3 -11.81 22.71 39.01
CA SER A 3 -10.62 22.52 38.16
C SER A 3 -9.30 22.37 38.93
N LEU A 4 -9.26 22.69 40.23
CA LEU A 4 -8.03 22.57 41.04
C LEU A 4 -7.84 21.16 41.64
N ILE A 5 -8.93 20.38 41.77
CA ILE A 5 -8.92 19.02 42.32
C ILE A 5 -8.40 18.00 41.28
N ILE A 6 -8.62 18.26 39.99
CA ILE A 6 -8.16 17.39 38.90
C ILE A 6 -6.64 17.53 38.68
N PHE A 7 -6.06 18.70 38.96
CA PHE A 7 -4.61 18.91 38.82
C PHE A 7 -3.80 18.25 39.94
N LEU A 8 -4.35 18.14 41.16
CA LEU A 8 -3.67 17.46 42.28
C LEU A 8 -3.68 15.92 42.19
N LEU A 9 -4.67 15.32 41.51
CA LEU A 9 -4.71 13.87 41.28
C LEU A 9 -3.71 13.39 40.21
N CYS A 10 -3.26 14.27 39.30
CA CYS A 10 -2.28 13.91 38.28
C CYS A 10 -0.85 13.80 38.83
N LEU A 11 -0.47 14.63 39.82
CA LEU A 11 0.89 14.64 40.37
C LEU A 11 1.21 13.44 41.29
N THR A 12 0.20 12.82 41.92
CA THR A 12 0.41 11.70 42.85
C THR A 12 0.61 10.35 42.17
N VAL A 13 0.10 10.18 40.93
CA VAL A 13 0.25 8.94 40.16
C VAL A 13 1.65 8.79 39.54
N GLN A 14 2.32 9.91 39.25
CA GLN A 14 3.66 9.91 38.63
C GLN A 14 4.79 9.52 39.59
N CYS A 15 4.57 9.62 40.91
CA CYS A 15 5.59 9.26 41.91
C CYS A 15 5.60 7.74 42.24
N ALA A 16 4.48 7.03 42.06
CA ALA A 16 4.36 5.62 42.44
C ALA A 16 4.94 4.64 41.40
N LEU A 17 5.13 5.06 40.14
CA LEU A 17 5.65 4.20 39.06
C LEU A 17 7.18 4.22 38.94
N ALA A 18 7.87 5.10 39.66
CA ALA A 18 9.33 5.19 39.63
C ALA A 18 10.03 4.20 40.59
N GLN A 19 9.33 3.65 41.59
CA GLN A 19 9.94 2.79 42.63
C GLN A 19 9.86 1.27 42.37
N THR A 20 9.13 0.82 41.36
CA THR A 20 8.97 -0.63 41.06
C THR A 20 9.92 -1.15 39.98
N ARG A 21 10.89 -0.34 39.53
CA ARG A 21 11.79 -0.69 38.41
C ARG A 21 13.20 -1.14 38.81
N GLN A 22 13.48 -1.39 40.09
CA GLN A 22 14.84 -1.64 40.56
C GLN A 22 15.13 -3.05 41.10
N GLU A 23 14.19 -4.00 41.04
CA GLU A 23 14.44 -5.37 41.51
C GLU A 23 13.86 -6.43 40.56
N ALA A 24 14.62 -6.76 39.51
CA ALA A 24 14.56 -8.08 38.84
C ALA A 24 15.66 -8.16 37.77
N GLY A 25 16.84 -8.61 38.17
CA GLY A 25 17.94 -8.85 37.22
C GLY A 25 19.14 -9.49 37.88
N ASN A 26 19.10 -10.81 38.07
CA ASN A 26 20.32 -11.62 37.96
C ASN A 26 19.99 -13.10 37.66
N ALA A 27 20.64 -13.59 36.60
CA ALA A 27 20.72 -14.97 36.13
C ALA A 27 21.39 -15.88 37.19
N MET A 28 21.41 -17.23 37.16
CA MET A 28 21.41 -18.27 36.12
C MET A 28 21.23 -19.61 36.88
N PRO A 29 21.02 -20.78 36.23
CA PRO A 29 21.92 -21.87 36.64
C PRO A 29 22.49 -22.75 35.52
N ARG A 30 23.59 -23.37 35.94
CA ARG A 30 24.61 -24.20 35.29
C ARG A 30 24.11 -25.43 34.55
N SER A 31 24.85 -25.77 33.50
CA SER A 31 24.90 -27.08 32.85
C SER A 31 25.64 -28.12 33.71
N SER A 32 25.14 -29.35 33.74
CA SER A 32 25.95 -30.55 33.98
C SER A 32 25.47 -31.67 33.04
N GLY A 33 26.44 -32.29 32.38
CA GLY A 33 26.22 -33.41 31.47
C GLY A 33 26.09 -34.73 32.22
N ALA A 34 25.46 -35.70 31.58
CA ALA A 34 25.65 -37.11 31.89
C ALA A 34 25.53 -37.92 30.59
N THR A 35 26.67 -38.51 30.23
CA THR A 35 26.89 -39.54 29.22
C THR A 35 26.12 -40.82 29.50
N GLY A 36 25.55 -41.43 28.46
CA GLY A 36 25.05 -42.80 28.48
C GLY A 36 25.16 -43.44 27.09
N LYS A 37 26.25 -44.16 26.83
CA LYS A 37 26.40 -45.09 25.70
C LYS A 37 25.67 -46.39 26.04
N SER A 38 24.90 -46.94 25.10
CA SER A 38 24.80 -48.38 24.94
C SER A 38 24.71 -48.76 23.45
N ARG A 39 25.48 -49.78 23.11
CA ARG A 39 25.67 -50.41 21.80
C ARG A 39 24.70 -51.58 21.64
N GLY A 40 24.39 -51.90 20.38
CA GLY A 40 23.96 -53.23 19.92
C GLY A 40 22.77 -53.11 18.96
N THR A 41 22.69 -53.77 17.81
CA THR A 41 23.57 -54.72 17.13
C THR A 41 22.98 -54.88 15.72
N GLU A 42 23.83 -55.01 14.72
CA GLU A 42 23.44 -55.33 13.35
C GLU A 42 22.81 -56.73 13.25
N GLY A 43 21.81 -56.85 12.37
CA GLY A 43 21.22 -58.12 11.97
C GLY A 43 20.81 -58.06 10.51
N ARG A 44 21.76 -58.29 9.60
CA ARG A 44 21.56 -58.44 8.16
C ARG A 44 21.29 -59.93 7.86
N LYS A 45 20.14 -60.25 7.26
CA LYS A 45 19.94 -61.50 6.51
C LYS A 45 19.27 -61.19 5.17
N SER A 46 19.98 -61.54 4.11
CA SER A 46 19.54 -61.62 2.72
C SER A 46 18.91 -62.98 2.44
N THR A 47 17.86 -63.04 1.62
CA THR A 47 17.68 -63.96 0.48
C THR A 47 16.28 -63.79 -0.13
N GLY A 48 16.17 -63.91 -1.45
CA GLY A 48 14.89 -64.20 -2.12
C GLY A 48 14.51 -63.25 -3.26
N THR A 49 15.09 -63.47 -4.45
CA THR A 49 14.65 -62.90 -5.71
C THR A 49 13.36 -63.58 -6.16
N THR A 50 12.26 -62.83 -6.37
CA THR A 50 11.15 -63.27 -7.23
C THR A 50 10.48 -62.02 -7.82
N THR A 51 10.50 -61.96 -9.14
CA THR A 51 9.85 -60.98 -10.00
C THR A 51 8.33 -61.07 -9.87
N GLY A 52 7.69 -59.97 -9.46
CA GLY A 52 6.23 -59.82 -9.47
C GLY A 52 5.87 -58.34 -9.45
N VAL A 53 5.25 -57.86 -10.53
CA VAL A 53 4.72 -56.50 -10.66
C VAL A 53 3.56 -56.32 -9.67
N PRO A 54 3.58 -55.36 -8.73
CA PRO A 54 2.42 -55.05 -7.91
C PRO A 54 1.51 -54.04 -8.64
N PRO A 55 0.18 -54.14 -8.45
CA PRO A 55 -0.78 -53.29 -9.14
C PRO A 55 -0.70 -51.84 -8.64
N TYR A 56 -1.08 -50.91 -9.52
CA TYR A 56 -1.20 -49.48 -9.27
C TYR A 56 -1.82 -49.19 -7.88
N ARG A 57 -1.00 -48.71 -6.94
CA ARG A 57 -1.49 -48.06 -5.73
C ARG A 57 -2.09 -46.72 -6.17
N THR A 58 -3.41 -46.60 -6.11
CA THR A 58 -4.12 -45.32 -6.12
C THR A 58 -3.44 -44.41 -5.11
N GLY A 59 -2.92 -43.27 -5.61
CA GLY A 59 -2.20 -42.31 -4.78
C GLY A 59 -3.06 -41.89 -3.61
N ASN A 60 -2.59 -42.18 -2.38
CA ASN A 60 -2.98 -41.44 -1.21
C ASN A 60 -2.57 -39.97 -1.47
N THR A 61 -3.52 -39.14 -1.89
CA THR A 61 -3.35 -37.69 -1.76
C THR A 61 -3.20 -37.39 -0.28
N ALA A 62 -1.98 -37.05 0.13
CA ALA A 62 -1.76 -36.48 1.46
C ALA A 62 -2.78 -35.34 1.67
N PRO A 63 -3.41 -35.23 2.84
CA PRO A 63 -4.35 -34.15 3.10
C PRO A 63 -3.65 -32.82 2.84
N ALA A 64 -4.28 -31.96 2.04
CA ALA A 64 -3.73 -30.64 1.72
C ALA A 64 -3.43 -29.90 3.03
N VAL A 65 -2.16 -29.52 3.22
CA VAL A 65 -1.75 -28.75 4.40
C VAL A 65 -2.55 -27.46 4.39
N PRO A 66 -3.34 -27.17 5.44
CA PRO A 66 -4.11 -25.93 5.50
C PRO A 66 -3.20 -24.73 5.38
N ASP A 67 -3.62 -23.73 4.63
CA ASP A 67 -2.87 -22.48 4.52
C ASP A 67 -2.65 -21.85 5.92
N GLN A 68 -1.43 -21.36 6.14
CA GLN A 68 -0.99 -20.82 7.42
C GLN A 68 -1.90 -19.66 7.87
N TRP A 69 -2.31 -18.82 6.93
CA TRP A 69 -2.98 -17.55 7.16
C TRP A 69 -4.48 -17.65 6.99
N ALA A 70 -4.96 -18.37 5.97
CA ALA A 70 -6.38 -18.51 5.70
C ALA A 70 -7.13 -19.09 6.90
N GLY A 71 -8.33 -18.56 7.15
CA GLY A 71 -9.12 -18.87 8.33
C GLY A 71 -9.66 -17.64 9.05
N SER A 72 -10.24 -17.88 10.23
CA SER A 72 -10.75 -16.81 11.10
C SER A 72 -9.83 -16.61 12.29
N TRP A 73 -9.55 -15.36 12.60
CA TRP A 73 -8.70 -14.90 13.68
C TRP A 73 -9.45 -13.89 14.54
N LYS A 74 -9.28 -13.94 15.87
CA LYS A 74 -10.08 -13.11 16.79
C LYS A 74 -9.25 -12.60 17.96
N VAL A 75 -9.58 -11.39 18.42
CA VAL A 75 -9.18 -10.86 19.73
C VAL A 75 -10.40 -10.22 20.40
N ASP A 76 -10.48 -10.40 21.71
CA ASP A 76 -11.45 -9.71 22.58
C ASP A 76 -10.65 -8.79 23.51
N TYR A 77 -10.74 -7.47 23.30
CA TYR A 77 -10.06 -6.46 24.09
C TYR A 77 -10.99 -5.90 25.17
N LYS A 78 -10.66 -6.11 26.44
CA LYS A 78 -11.40 -5.53 27.57
C LYS A 78 -10.60 -4.37 28.16
N PRO A 79 -11.01 -3.10 27.94
CA PRO A 79 -10.30 -1.96 28.52
C PRO A 79 -10.42 -1.92 30.05
N TRP A 80 -11.54 -2.40 30.59
CA TRP A 80 -11.83 -2.47 32.03
C TRP A 80 -12.62 -3.74 32.35
N PRO A 81 -12.50 -4.32 33.57
CA PRO A 81 -13.12 -5.61 33.91
C PRO A 81 -14.65 -5.68 33.73
N HIS A 82 -15.34 -4.56 33.98
CA HIS A 82 -16.81 -4.47 33.99
C HIS A 82 -17.41 -3.95 32.67
N ILE A 83 -16.57 -3.59 31.70
CA ILE A 83 -17.01 -3.05 30.41
C ILE A 83 -17.02 -4.19 29.38
N PRO A 84 -18.00 -4.23 28.45
CA PRO A 84 -17.98 -5.16 27.33
C PRO A 84 -16.64 -5.15 26.57
N ALA A 85 -16.26 -6.30 26.04
CA ALA A 85 -15.05 -6.37 25.20
C ALA A 85 -15.30 -5.70 23.86
N VAL A 86 -14.30 -4.97 23.35
CA VAL A 86 -14.21 -4.68 21.92
C VAL A 86 -13.81 -5.98 21.22
N THR A 87 -14.64 -6.44 20.31
CA THR A 87 -14.38 -7.67 19.54
C THR A 87 -13.83 -7.30 18.17
N MET A 88 -12.63 -7.78 17.85
CA MET A 88 -12.06 -7.68 16.50
C MET A 88 -11.88 -9.08 15.92
N GLN A 89 -12.42 -9.30 14.73
CA GLN A 89 -12.30 -10.55 13.99
C GLN A 89 -11.78 -10.29 12.59
N LEU A 90 -10.85 -11.12 12.13
CA LEU A 90 -10.28 -11.07 10.79
C LEU A 90 -10.52 -12.42 10.11
N GLN A 91 -11.26 -12.41 9.01
CA GLN A 91 -11.48 -13.59 8.18
C GLN A 91 -10.62 -13.47 6.92
N ILE A 92 -9.72 -14.43 6.71
CA ILE A 92 -8.75 -14.44 5.61
C ILE A 92 -9.14 -15.54 4.62
N GLY A 93 -9.27 -15.17 3.35
CA GLY A 93 -9.53 -16.09 2.24
C GLY A 93 -8.28 -16.81 1.75
N LEU A 94 -8.43 -17.68 0.75
CA LEU A 94 -7.29 -18.32 0.10
C LEU A 94 -6.48 -17.31 -0.71
N PRO A 95 -5.14 -17.46 -0.78
CA PRO A 95 -4.31 -16.52 -1.49
C PRO A 95 -4.39 -16.69 -3.01
N ARG A 96 -4.28 -15.57 -3.72
CA ARG A 96 -3.90 -15.54 -5.13
C ARG A 96 -2.38 -15.50 -5.24
N GLN A 97 -1.82 -16.40 -6.06
CA GLN A 97 -0.38 -16.54 -6.30
C GLN A 97 0.47 -16.65 -5.03
N ASN A 98 -0.11 -17.24 -3.96
CA ASN A 98 0.55 -17.39 -2.65
C ASN A 98 1.02 -16.05 -2.02
N MET A 99 0.42 -14.93 -2.43
CA MET A 99 0.91 -13.61 -2.09
C MET A 99 -0.20 -12.63 -1.72
N LEU A 100 -1.34 -12.64 -2.42
CA LEU A 100 -2.45 -11.72 -2.17
C LEU A 100 -3.58 -12.43 -1.43
N TYR A 101 -3.89 -12.00 -0.21
CA TYR A 101 -4.90 -12.60 0.65
C TYR A 101 -6.07 -11.62 0.83
N PRO A 102 -7.26 -11.91 0.27
CA PRO A 102 -8.43 -11.10 0.52
C PRO A 102 -8.91 -11.34 1.96
N ALA A 103 -9.30 -10.27 2.66
CA ALA A 103 -9.77 -10.39 4.03
C ALA A 103 -10.98 -9.50 4.33
N LEU A 104 -11.74 -9.92 5.33
CA LEU A 104 -12.81 -9.16 5.97
C LEU A 104 -12.44 -8.92 7.43
N LEU A 105 -12.32 -7.65 7.81
CA LEU A 105 -12.11 -7.23 9.19
C LEU A 105 -13.45 -6.77 9.78
N SER A 106 -13.86 -7.37 10.90
CA SER A 106 -15.03 -6.96 11.66
C SER A 106 -14.61 -6.39 13.02
N LEU A 107 -15.21 -5.27 13.42
CA LEU A 107 -14.98 -4.59 14.69
C LEU A 107 -16.32 -4.25 15.35
N ASN A 108 -16.56 -4.78 16.54
CA ASN A 108 -17.83 -4.64 17.25
C ASN A 108 -17.60 -4.15 18.69
N TYR A 109 -18.34 -3.13 19.10
CA TYR A 109 -18.32 -2.62 20.48
C TYR A 109 -19.59 -1.82 20.82
N GLY A 110 -20.34 -2.27 21.81
CA GLY A 110 -21.63 -1.65 22.17
C GLY A 110 -22.58 -1.65 20.98
N SER A 111 -23.05 -0.47 20.56
CA SER A 111 -23.88 -0.30 19.36
C SER A 111 -23.07 -0.22 18.06
N PHE A 112 -21.75 -0.04 18.14
CA PHE A 112 -20.91 0.09 16.96
C PHE A 112 -20.64 -1.27 16.29
N HIS A 113 -20.83 -1.31 14.97
CA HIS A 113 -20.55 -2.44 14.10
C HIS A 113 -19.86 -1.93 12.84
N GLY A 114 -18.63 -2.37 12.62
CA GLY A 114 -17.82 -2.08 11.44
C GLY A 114 -17.39 -3.36 10.74
N GLU A 115 -17.50 -3.40 9.41
CA GLU A 115 -16.99 -4.45 8.54
C GLU A 115 -16.23 -3.82 7.39
N TYR A 116 -15.01 -4.28 7.15
CA TYR A 116 -14.08 -3.67 6.21
C TYR A 116 -13.42 -4.70 5.31
N TYR A 117 -13.51 -4.48 4.00
CA TYR A 117 -12.64 -5.19 3.06
C TYR A 117 -11.23 -4.61 3.15
N LEU A 118 -10.24 -5.50 3.19
CA LEU A 118 -8.83 -5.15 3.15
C LEU A 118 -8.03 -6.23 2.44
N LEU A 119 -6.96 -5.82 1.77
CA LEU A 119 -6.00 -6.73 1.18
C LEU A 119 -4.85 -6.96 2.15
N LEU A 120 -4.42 -8.21 2.31
CA LEU A 120 -3.18 -8.57 2.99
C LEU A 120 -2.20 -9.11 1.96
N VAL A 121 -0.92 -8.76 2.09
CA VAL A 121 0.11 -9.17 1.14
C VAL A 121 1.25 -9.85 1.86
N ARG A 122 1.64 -11.03 1.37
CA ARG A 122 2.75 -11.79 1.94
C ARG A 122 4.06 -11.05 1.74
N LYS A 123 4.68 -10.66 2.85
CA LYS A 123 6.01 -10.04 2.89
C LYS A 123 7.10 -11.10 3.00
N ASN A 124 6.86 -12.13 3.82
CA ASN A 124 7.71 -13.31 3.99
C ASN A 124 6.91 -14.45 4.64
N GLU A 125 7.56 -15.50 5.12
CA GLU A 125 6.90 -16.67 5.75
C GLU A 125 6.20 -16.34 7.08
N GLN A 126 6.64 -15.29 7.78
CA GLN A 126 6.14 -14.92 9.11
C GLN A 126 5.36 -13.61 9.12
N GLN A 127 5.27 -12.90 7.99
CA GLN A 127 4.67 -11.57 7.95
C GLN A 127 3.72 -11.39 6.77
N LEU A 128 2.51 -10.93 7.06
CA LEU A 128 1.60 -10.32 6.09
C LEU A 128 1.59 -8.80 6.31
N GLY A 129 1.80 -8.03 5.26
CA GLY A 129 1.49 -6.60 5.30
C GLY A 129 -0.02 -6.36 5.29
N ILE A 130 -0.43 -5.33 6.01
CA ILE A 130 -1.82 -4.90 6.15
C ILE A 130 -2.07 -3.75 5.18
N GLY A 131 -2.95 -3.92 4.20
CA GLY A 131 -3.21 -2.91 3.18
C GLY A 131 -3.75 -1.61 3.78
N ARG A 132 -3.36 -0.47 3.21
CA ARG A 132 -3.81 0.86 3.65
C ARG A 132 -5.33 0.96 3.67
N GLY A 133 -5.95 0.55 2.57
CA GLY A 133 -7.40 0.63 2.36
C GLY A 133 -8.15 -0.34 3.28
N LYS A 134 -8.96 0.21 4.19
CA LYS A 134 -10.02 -0.52 4.89
C LYS A 134 -11.35 -0.02 4.36
N TYR A 135 -11.86 -0.67 3.32
CA TYR A 135 -13.07 -0.22 2.65
C TYR A 135 -14.31 -0.62 3.47
N PRO A 136 -15.09 0.34 3.98
CA PRO A 136 -16.23 0.03 4.84
C PRO A 136 -17.36 -0.60 4.02
N VAL A 137 -17.67 -1.87 4.31
CA VAL A 137 -18.85 -2.59 3.81
C VAL A 137 -20.08 -2.22 4.64
N LYS A 138 -19.86 -2.12 5.95
CA LYS A 138 -20.84 -1.67 6.93
C LYS A 138 -20.11 -0.87 7.99
N GLU A 139 -20.65 0.27 8.37
CA GLU A 139 -20.06 1.09 9.45
C GLU A 139 -21.17 1.92 10.10
N THR A 140 -21.61 1.47 11.27
CA THR A 140 -22.77 2.05 11.98
C THR A 140 -22.51 2.08 13.48
N PRO A 141 -22.99 3.09 14.23
CA PRO A 141 -23.78 4.23 13.76
C PRO A 141 -22.95 5.44 13.29
N PHE A 142 -21.64 5.41 13.47
CA PHE A 142 -20.70 6.48 13.07
C PHE A 142 -19.51 5.89 12.31
N LYS A 143 -18.67 6.75 11.73
CA LYS A 143 -17.48 6.32 10.98
C LYS A 143 -16.21 6.36 11.84
N LEU A 144 -15.33 5.38 11.70
CA LEU A 144 -13.97 5.42 12.27
C LEU A 144 -12.99 6.16 11.36
N GLY A 145 -13.23 6.09 10.04
CA GLY A 145 -12.49 6.84 9.04
C GLY A 145 -10.98 6.71 9.17
N ILE A 146 -10.30 7.84 9.36
CA ILE A 146 -8.83 7.95 9.33
C ILE A 146 -8.14 7.14 10.45
N TRP A 147 -8.82 6.79 11.55
CA TRP A 147 -8.23 5.98 12.62
C TRP A 147 -7.94 4.55 12.20
N MET A 148 -8.55 4.05 11.12
CA MET A 148 -8.26 2.73 10.57
C MET A 148 -6.81 2.60 10.07
N LEU A 149 -6.13 3.72 9.80
CA LEU A 149 -4.71 3.74 9.44
C LEU A 149 -3.79 3.28 10.59
N TYR A 150 -4.25 3.31 11.84
CA TYR A 150 -3.47 2.79 12.97
C TYR A 150 -3.24 1.28 12.91
N LEU A 151 -3.92 0.56 12.02
CA LEU A 151 -3.67 -0.86 11.75
C LEU A 151 -2.62 -1.11 10.66
N ASN A 152 -2.07 -0.08 10.02
CA ASN A 152 -1.05 -0.26 8.99
C ASN A 152 0.27 -0.76 9.61
N GLY A 153 1.03 -1.52 8.83
CA GLY A 153 2.15 -2.35 9.29
C GLY A 153 1.91 -3.82 8.97
N THR A 154 2.40 -4.73 9.81
CA THR A 154 2.35 -6.18 9.53
C THR A 154 1.62 -6.98 10.59
N PHE A 155 0.95 -8.05 10.16
CA PHE A 155 0.65 -9.19 11.02
C PHE A 155 1.87 -10.10 11.08
N ASN A 156 2.37 -10.37 12.28
CA ASN A 156 3.49 -11.25 12.55
C ASN A 156 2.98 -12.57 13.13
N TYR A 157 3.13 -13.66 12.38
CA TYR A 157 2.71 -14.98 12.80
C TYR A 157 3.68 -15.59 13.80
N SER A 158 3.14 -16.20 14.85
CA SER A 158 3.90 -17.09 15.71
C SER A 158 3.06 -18.27 16.19
N ARG A 159 3.73 -19.40 16.45
CA ARG A 159 3.14 -20.60 17.04
C ARG A 159 4.13 -21.23 18.00
N LYS A 160 3.73 -21.44 19.25
CA LYS A 160 4.57 -22.07 20.28
C LYS A 160 4.13 -23.52 20.47
N GLY A 161 4.96 -24.45 20.02
CA GLY A 161 4.66 -25.89 20.11
C GLY A 161 3.30 -26.24 19.51
N ASN A 162 2.43 -26.86 20.31
CA ASN A 162 1.09 -27.28 19.90
C ASN A 162 0.01 -26.22 20.12
N ASP A 163 0.35 -25.04 20.65
CA ASP A 163 -0.63 -23.97 20.87
C ASP A 163 -1.29 -23.52 19.56
N MET A 164 -2.47 -22.91 19.71
CA MET A 164 -3.15 -22.23 18.62
C MET A 164 -2.25 -21.09 18.11
N PRO A 165 -2.09 -20.94 16.79
CA PRO A 165 -1.25 -19.89 16.25
C PRO A 165 -1.86 -18.51 16.53
N VAL A 166 -0.96 -17.52 16.63
CA VAL A 166 -1.32 -16.12 16.87
C VAL A 166 -0.72 -15.19 15.81
N MET A 167 -1.35 -14.04 15.63
CA MET A 167 -0.83 -12.93 14.83
C MET A 167 -0.78 -11.66 15.65
N ASP A 168 0.43 -11.15 15.88
CA ASP A 168 0.66 -9.85 16.52
C ASP A 168 0.66 -8.74 15.46
N ILE A 169 0.02 -7.61 15.74
CA ILE A 169 0.12 -6.44 14.87
C ILE A 169 1.37 -5.63 15.23
N GLN A 170 2.32 -5.58 14.30
CA GLN A 170 3.43 -4.63 14.32
C GLN A 170 3.04 -3.39 13.52
N ARG A 171 2.62 -2.34 14.22
CA ARG A 171 2.16 -1.08 13.61
C ARG A 171 3.31 -0.25 13.09
N MET A 172 3.03 0.51 12.02
CA MET A 172 3.82 1.68 11.66
C MET A 172 3.22 2.91 12.34
N TRP A 173 4.04 3.64 13.09
CA TRP A 173 3.57 4.70 13.96
C TRP A 173 3.36 6.01 13.21
N ILE A 174 2.15 6.56 13.35
CA ILE A 174 1.77 7.89 12.88
C ILE A 174 1.64 8.79 14.12
N LYS A 175 2.74 9.44 14.52
CA LYS A 175 2.76 10.37 15.65
C LYS A 175 2.54 11.80 15.14
N ASP A 176 1.69 12.58 15.80
CA ASP A 176 1.65 14.05 15.63
C ASP A 176 1.19 14.60 14.27
N PHE A 177 0.12 14.03 13.70
CA PHE A 177 -0.50 14.53 12.44
C PHE A 177 -1.92 15.08 12.58
N GLY A 178 -2.34 15.46 13.79
CA GLY A 178 -3.71 15.94 14.04
C GLY A 178 -4.82 14.89 13.80
N ILE A 179 -4.45 13.64 13.51
CA ILE A 179 -5.37 12.53 13.21
C ILE A 179 -6.12 12.07 14.47
N PHE A 180 -5.48 12.14 15.63
CA PHE A 180 -5.97 11.55 16.88
C PHE A 180 -7.34 12.08 17.33
N MET A 181 -7.64 13.35 17.03
CA MET A 181 -8.91 14.01 17.38
C MET A 181 -9.86 14.17 16.19
N LYS A 182 -9.40 13.89 14.97
CA LYS A 182 -10.18 14.08 13.74
C LYS A 182 -11.38 13.13 13.72
N GLY A 183 -12.58 13.66 13.51
CA GLY A 183 -13.81 12.85 13.48
C GLY A 183 -14.41 12.52 14.84
N LEU A 184 -13.77 12.92 15.95
CA LEU A 184 -14.24 12.54 17.28
C LEU A 184 -15.62 13.13 17.61
N TYR A 185 -15.83 14.39 17.25
CA TYR A 185 -17.04 15.16 17.57
C TYR A 185 -17.94 15.44 16.34
N ASP A 186 -17.68 14.78 15.21
CA ASP A 186 -18.43 15.00 13.96
C ASP A 186 -19.84 14.39 13.99
N ASP A 187 -20.07 13.44 14.92
CA ASP A 187 -21.35 12.76 15.12
C ASP A 187 -21.90 13.07 16.52
N ASP A 188 -23.09 12.55 16.83
CA ASP A 188 -23.76 12.73 18.12
C ASP A 188 -22.82 12.47 19.31
N GLU A 189 -22.84 13.38 20.30
CA GLU A 189 -21.97 13.37 21.48
C GLU A 189 -22.10 12.06 22.28
N ILE A 190 -23.24 11.39 22.19
CA ILE A 190 -23.48 10.08 22.81
C ILE A 190 -22.45 9.01 22.39
N PHE A 191 -21.82 9.16 21.21
CA PHE A 191 -20.86 8.20 20.68
C PHE A 191 -19.41 8.50 21.06
N VAL A 192 -19.11 9.64 21.67
CA VAL A 192 -17.73 10.07 21.95
C VAL A 192 -16.98 9.04 22.81
N SER A 193 -17.60 8.49 23.84
CA SER A 193 -16.97 7.47 24.70
C SER A 193 -16.64 6.18 23.93
N THR A 194 -17.58 5.71 23.09
CA THR A 194 -17.41 4.55 22.21
C THR A 194 -16.27 4.77 21.22
N LYS A 195 -16.24 5.95 20.58
CA LYS A 195 -15.16 6.36 19.66
C LYS A 195 -13.80 6.40 20.34
N VAL A 196 -13.69 6.98 21.54
CA VAL A 196 -12.45 7.01 22.31
C VAL A 196 -11.96 5.60 22.60
N THR A 197 -12.84 4.69 23.03
CA THR A 197 -12.48 3.31 23.33
C THR A 197 -11.96 2.57 22.09
N LEU A 198 -12.66 2.70 20.95
CA LEU A 198 -12.24 2.09 19.69
C LEU A 198 -10.93 2.68 19.19
N ARG A 199 -10.78 4.01 19.18
CA ARG A 199 -9.55 4.70 18.78
C ARG A 199 -8.37 4.26 19.64
N ASP A 200 -8.54 4.19 20.95
CA ASP A 200 -7.46 3.84 21.87
C ASP A 200 -7.03 2.37 21.67
N MET A 201 -7.98 1.43 21.45
CA MET A 201 -7.65 0.05 21.06
C MET A 201 -6.83 0.02 19.76
N LEU A 202 -7.27 0.76 18.74
CA LEU A 202 -6.60 0.79 17.44
C LEU A 202 -5.20 1.41 17.53
N TYR A 203 -5.03 2.47 18.32
CA TYR A 203 -3.80 3.26 18.40
C TYR A 203 -2.79 2.73 19.43
N ARG A 204 -3.20 2.46 20.67
CA ARG A 204 -2.29 2.28 21.82
C ARG A 204 -2.05 0.83 22.18
N ASN A 205 -3.09 0.00 22.07
CA ASN A 205 -3.06 -1.33 22.65
C ASN A 205 -2.36 -2.35 21.75
N PRO A 206 -1.53 -3.25 22.29
CA PRO A 206 -1.09 -4.44 21.58
C PRO A 206 -2.31 -5.24 21.12
N ILE A 207 -2.30 -5.65 19.84
CA ILE A 207 -3.35 -6.50 19.27
C ILE A 207 -2.69 -7.82 18.89
N GLN A 208 -3.15 -8.89 19.53
CA GLN A 208 -2.76 -10.26 19.22
C GLN A 208 -4.01 -11.06 18.89
N LEU A 209 -4.16 -11.44 17.62
CA LEU A 209 -5.25 -12.25 17.14
C LEU A 209 -4.93 -13.73 17.34
N LYS A 210 -5.90 -14.52 17.81
CA LYS A 210 -5.79 -15.98 17.94
C LYS A 210 -6.58 -16.64 16.82
N LYS A 211 -6.02 -17.68 16.20
CA LYS A 211 -6.77 -18.46 15.18
C LYS A 211 -7.92 -19.20 15.86
N ILE A 212 -9.13 -19.05 15.32
CA ILE A 212 -10.35 -19.70 15.83
C ILE A 212 -10.96 -20.67 14.81
N SER A 213 -10.58 -20.57 13.53
CA SER A 213 -11.01 -21.49 12.49
C SER A 213 -9.98 -21.56 11.37
N HIS A 214 -9.86 -22.73 10.73
CA HIS A 214 -9.07 -22.94 9.51
C HIS A 214 -9.88 -22.75 8.23
N GLN A 215 -11.21 -22.58 8.35
CA GLN A 215 -12.08 -22.42 7.19
C GLN A 215 -11.80 -21.08 6.50
N PRO A 216 -11.31 -21.06 5.25
CA PRO A 216 -11.04 -19.81 4.55
C PRO A 216 -12.31 -19.00 4.35
N TRP A 217 -12.17 -17.68 4.39
CA TRP A 217 -13.25 -16.79 3.98
C TRP A 217 -13.52 -16.95 2.48
N ALA A 218 -14.78 -17.24 2.14
CA ALA A 218 -15.22 -17.41 0.77
C ALA A 218 -16.45 -16.52 0.53
N ALA A 219 -16.25 -15.44 -0.21
CA ALA A 219 -17.31 -14.55 -0.65
C ALA A 219 -17.02 -14.09 -2.09
N PRO A 220 -18.03 -13.79 -2.92
CA PRO A 220 -17.80 -13.26 -4.27
C PRO A 220 -16.92 -12.00 -4.30
N ALA A 221 -17.02 -11.16 -3.27
CA ALA A 221 -16.17 -9.98 -3.11
C ALA A 221 -14.68 -10.31 -2.95
N ALA A 222 -14.35 -11.44 -2.32
CA ALA A 222 -12.96 -11.85 -2.09
C ALA A 222 -12.18 -12.05 -3.39
N GLN A 223 -12.82 -12.58 -4.43
CA GLN A 223 -12.19 -12.76 -5.75
C GLN A 223 -11.91 -11.41 -6.42
N LYS A 224 -12.85 -10.47 -6.36
CA LYS A 224 -12.69 -9.12 -6.94
C LYS A 224 -11.56 -8.31 -6.29
N MET A 225 -11.23 -8.60 -5.03
CA MET A 225 -10.15 -7.92 -4.32
C MET A 225 -8.74 -8.33 -4.79
N VAL A 226 -8.60 -9.52 -5.39
CA VAL A 226 -7.30 -10.06 -5.84
C VAL A 226 -7.20 -10.24 -7.36
N ASP A 227 -8.26 -9.88 -8.06
CA ASP A 227 -8.32 -9.82 -9.53
C ASP A 227 -9.12 -8.58 -9.91
N PRO A 228 -8.52 -7.38 -9.72
CA PRO A 228 -9.25 -6.14 -9.91
C PRO A 228 -9.47 -5.87 -11.40
N ASP A 229 -10.73 -5.75 -11.78
CA ASP A 229 -11.14 -5.08 -13.03
C ASP A 229 -11.13 -3.55 -12.84
N ARG A 230 -11.33 -2.80 -13.92
CA ARG A 230 -11.30 -1.31 -13.93
C ARG A 230 -12.26 -0.62 -12.95
N ASP A 231 -13.26 -1.32 -12.42
CA ASP A 231 -14.26 -0.76 -11.49
C ASP A 231 -14.02 -1.26 -10.03
N SER A 232 -12.83 -1.77 -9.74
CA SER A 232 -12.51 -2.37 -8.43
C SER A 232 -12.05 -1.33 -7.42
N ILE A 233 -12.27 -1.64 -6.14
CA ILE A 233 -11.80 -0.80 -5.03
C ILE A 233 -10.28 -0.85 -4.98
N TYR A 234 -9.63 0.31 -4.99
CA TYR A 234 -8.19 0.39 -4.81
C TYR A 234 -7.78 0.00 -3.39
N LEU A 235 -7.09 -1.14 -3.25
CA LEU A 235 -6.59 -1.69 -1.98
C LEU A 235 -5.04 -1.72 -1.92
N GLY A 236 -4.38 -0.87 -2.73
CA GLY A 236 -2.93 -0.92 -2.91
C GLY A 236 -2.47 -1.92 -3.98
N LEU A 237 -3.40 -2.47 -4.76
CA LEU A 237 -3.15 -3.37 -5.89
C LEU A 237 -3.42 -2.59 -7.17
N TYR A 238 -2.37 -2.34 -7.94
CA TYR A 238 -2.45 -1.62 -9.21
C TYR A 238 -2.99 -2.54 -10.28
N ASP A 239 -3.61 -1.94 -11.30
CA ASP A 239 -4.10 -2.67 -12.44
C ASP A 239 -3.00 -3.47 -13.16
N ARG A 240 -3.43 -4.54 -13.83
CA ARG A 240 -2.55 -5.34 -14.69
C ARG A 240 -1.95 -4.52 -15.83
N ILE A 241 -0.64 -4.66 -15.99
CA ILE A 241 0.15 -4.16 -17.11
C ILE A 241 0.56 -5.37 -17.95
N ASP A 242 0.11 -5.42 -19.20
CA ASP A 242 0.55 -6.43 -20.16
C ASP A 242 1.95 -6.07 -20.68
N VAL A 243 2.91 -7.01 -20.54
CA VAL A 243 4.31 -6.84 -20.96
C VAL A 243 4.77 -8.01 -21.83
N TYR A 244 5.84 -7.83 -22.60
CA TYR A 244 6.37 -8.84 -23.53
C TYR A 244 7.79 -9.26 -23.21
N ASP A 245 8.65 -8.30 -22.84
CA ASP A 245 10.05 -8.57 -22.55
C ASP A 245 10.20 -9.41 -21.28
N SER A 246 11.18 -10.31 -21.27
CA SER A 246 11.47 -11.16 -20.11
C SER A 246 12.24 -10.46 -18.99
N THR A 247 12.71 -9.25 -19.26
CA THR A 247 13.57 -8.49 -18.35
C THR A 247 13.19 -7.03 -18.41
N GLY A 248 13.11 -6.39 -17.24
CA GLY A 248 12.94 -4.95 -17.10
C GLY A 248 14.01 -4.37 -16.19
N GLN A 249 14.13 -3.05 -16.19
CA GLN A 249 14.93 -2.30 -15.25
C GLN A 249 14.01 -1.84 -14.10
N LEU A 250 14.38 -2.15 -12.87
CA LEU A 250 13.73 -1.65 -11.68
C LEU A 250 14.64 -0.65 -10.99
N THR A 251 14.05 0.45 -10.54
CA THR A 251 14.75 1.54 -9.89
C THR A 251 13.96 1.99 -8.67
N ILE A 252 14.64 2.26 -7.55
CA ILE A 252 14.02 2.86 -6.37
C ILE A 252 14.66 4.24 -6.15
N VAL A 253 13.80 5.23 -5.95
CA VAL A 253 14.18 6.62 -5.66
C VAL A 253 13.36 7.16 -4.51
N ASP A 254 13.86 8.22 -3.88
CA ASP A 254 13.13 9.04 -2.91
C ASP A 254 12.56 10.26 -3.66
N GLU A 255 11.25 10.52 -3.55
CA GLU A 255 10.61 11.64 -4.26
C GLU A 255 10.68 12.97 -3.50
N ASP A 256 11.05 12.97 -2.21
CA ASP A 256 11.00 14.16 -1.37
C ASP A 256 12.34 14.46 -0.68
N GLN A 257 12.57 13.87 0.49
CA GLN A 257 13.74 14.14 1.33
C GLN A 257 14.23 12.84 1.95
N LEU A 258 15.53 12.60 1.84
CA LEU A 258 16.19 11.47 2.48
C LEU A 258 16.02 11.53 4.00
N ASP A 259 15.07 10.77 4.50
CA ASP A 259 14.62 10.85 5.88
C ASP A 259 14.69 9.49 6.62
N LYS A 260 15.49 8.56 6.07
CA LYS A 260 15.69 7.17 6.54
C LYS A 260 14.52 6.25 6.27
N ASP A 261 13.84 6.50 5.16
CA ASP A 261 12.90 5.56 4.60
C ASP A 261 13.55 4.21 4.27
N THR A 262 12.88 3.13 4.68
CA THR A 262 13.32 1.76 4.41
C THR A 262 12.24 0.99 3.69
N VAL A 263 12.67 0.17 2.72
CA VAL A 263 11.76 -0.57 1.84
C VAL A 263 12.16 -2.03 1.66
N THR A 264 11.15 -2.86 1.41
CA THR A 264 11.31 -4.28 1.07
C THR A 264 10.60 -4.57 -0.24
N LEU A 265 11.26 -5.29 -1.15
CA LEU A 265 10.70 -5.67 -2.44
C LEU A 265 10.54 -7.19 -2.54
N VAL A 266 9.35 -7.65 -2.87
CA VAL A 266 9.01 -9.07 -3.04
C VAL A 266 8.48 -9.29 -4.44
N HIS A 267 9.06 -10.26 -5.17
CA HIS A 267 8.62 -10.67 -6.51
C HIS A 267 8.16 -12.13 -6.48
N ASN A 268 6.87 -12.38 -6.75
CA ASN A 268 6.27 -13.73 -6.72
C ASN A 268 6.61 -14.54 -5.45
N GLY A 269 6.64 -13.86 -4.29
CA GLY A 269 7.00 -14.45 -2.99
C GLY A 269 8.51 -14.52 -2.70
N ARG A 270 9.39 -14.22 -3.67
CA ARG A 270 10.83 -14.12 -3.46
C ARG A 270 11.22 -12.69 -3.07
N THR A 271 11.87 -12.51 -1.93
CA THR A 271 12.44 -11.23 -1.53
C THR A 271 13.62 -10.85 -2.43
N LEU A 272 13.56 -9.68 -3.06
CA LEU A 272 14.64 -9.09 -3.86
C LEU A 272 15.45 -8.06 -3.07
N LEU A 273 14.77 -7.26 -2.24
CA LEU A 273 15.37 -6.27 -1.33
C LEU A 273 14.71 -6.39 0.04
N ARG A 274 15.46 -6.20 1.12
CA ARG A 274 14.96 -6.35 2.49
C ARG A 274 15.40 -5.19 3.37
N SER A 275 14.45 -4.42 3.88
CA SER A 275 14.69 -3.32 4.82
C SER A 275 15.80 -2.38 4.36
N GLN A 276 15.84 -2.11 3.06
CA GLN A 276 16.87 -1.32 2.42
C GLN A 276 16.55 0.15 2.60
N GLU A 277 17.47 0.92 3.19
CA GLU A 277 17.36 2.37 3.28
C GLU A 277 17.49 3.00 1.88
N ILE A 278 16.58 3.93 1.56
CA ILE A 278 16.63 4.74 0.34
C ILE A 278 17.68 5.85 0.57
N ASN A 279 18.60 6.01 -0.37
CA ASN A 279 19.70 6.98 -0.27
C ASN A 279 19.91 7.70 -1.61
N GLU A 280 20.88 8.63 -1.66
CA GLU A 280 21.18 9.43 -2.86
C GLU A 280 21.56 8.58 -4.09
N GLN A 281 22.01 7.34 -3.88
CA GLN A 281 22.36 6.45 -4.97
C GLN A 281 21.10 5.76 -5.48
N THR A 282 20.67 6.15 -6.66
CA THR A 282 19.57 5.50 -7.37
C THR A 282 19.82 4.00 -7.50
N GLN A 283 19.08 3.20 -6.72
CA GLN A 283 19.28 1.76 -6.71
C GLN A 283 18.58 1.16 -7.92
N SER A 284 19.38 0.77 -8.90
CA SER A 284 18.90 0.19 -10.16
C SER A 284 19.31 -1.28 -10.25
N GLN A 285 18.34 -2.16 -10.49
CA GLN A 285 18.58 -3.58 -10.72
C GLN A 285 17.73 -4.12 -11.86
N ARG A 286 18.25 -5.10 -12.60
CA ARG A 286 17.45 -5.81 -13.59
C ARG A 286 16.55 -6.83 -12.89
N ILE A 287 15.28 -6.85 -13.29
CA ILE A 287 14.32 -7.87 -12.87
C ILE A 287 14.04 -8.82 -14.03
N ARG A 288 13.89 -10.11 -13.73
CA ARG A 288 13.48 -11.14 -14.70
C ARG A 288 12.05 -11.54 -14.41
N LEU A 289 11.21 -11.54 -15.44
CA LEU A 289 9.80 -11.90 -15.33
C LEU A 289 9.56 -13.32 -15.81
N ASP A 290 8.78 -14.07 -15.04
CA ASP A 290 8.24 -15.37 -15.44
C ASP A 290 7.16 -15.17 -16.51
N THR A 291 6.88 -16.18 -17.34
CA THR A 291 5.71 -16.13 -18.23
C THR A 291 4.43 -16.10 -17.40
N GLY A 292 3.46 -15.28 -17.79
CA GLY A 292 2.21 -15.09 -17.04
C GLY A 292 2.34 -13.97 -16.00
N MET A 293 1.60 -14.09 -14.90
CA MET A 293 1.46 -13.02 -13.93
C MET A 293 2.66 -12.93 -12.97
N ASN A 294 3.25 -11.74 -12.87
CA ASN A 294 4.31 -11.39 -11.95
C ASN A 294 3.80 -10.31 -10.99
N LEU A 295 3.83 -10.58 -9.69
CA LEU A 295 3.49 -9.63 -8.65
C LEU A 295 4.76 -9.04 -8.05
N LEU A 296 4.88 -7.72 -8.07
CA LEU A 296 5.92 -6.98 -7.35
C LEU A 296 5.26 -6.26 -6.18
N ALA A 297 5.42 -6.76 -4.96
CA ALA A 297 5.01 -6.04 -3.76
C ALA A 297 6.16 -5.22 -3.22
N PHE A 298 5.95 -3.92 -3.19
CA PHE A 298 6.84 -2.91 -2.65
C PHE A 298 6.30 -2.51 -1.28
N PHE A 299 7.06 -2.76 -0.21
CA PHE A 299 6.67 -2.50 1.17
C PHE A 299 7.42 -1.30 1.73
N ALA A 300 6.70 -0.42 2.41
CA ALA A 300 7.27 0.55 3.33
C ALA A 300 7.52 -0.17 4.66
N ASP A 301 8.79 -0.26 5.08
CA ASP A 301 9.17 -0.89 6.35
C ASP A 301 9.07 0.09 7.53
N ASN A 302 9.11 1.38 7.23
CA ASN A 302 8.84 2.49 8.14
C ASN A 302 8.18 3.66 7.37
N TYR A 303 7.97 4.78 8.03
CA TYR A 303 7.57 6.03 7.40
C TYR A 303 8.66 7.12 7.54
N GLY A 304 9.92 6.70 7.55
CA GLY A 304 11.04 7.63 7.72
C GLY A 304 10.97 8.45 9.00
N ARG A 305 11.59 9.63 8.96
CA ARG A 305 11.56 10.66 10.02
C ARG A 305 10.42 11.65 9.80
N LEU A 306 10.05 11.89 8.55
CA LEU A 306 9.03 12.81 8.07
C LEU A 306 7.98 12.00 7.29
N PRO A 307 7.04 11.35 7.99
CA PRO A 307 6.10 10.45 7.35
C PRO A 307 5.13 11.20 6.40
N PRO A 308 4.58 10.52 5.39
CA PRO A 308 4.70 9.08 5.10
C PRO A 308 6.05 8.68 4.47
N ASN A 309 6.25 7.39 4.19
CA ASN A 309 7.36 6.95 3.33
C ASN A 309 7.25 7.59 1.93
N THR A 310 8.37 7.96 1.33
CA THR A 310 8.47 8.71 0.06
C THR A 310 9.19 7.93 -1.04
N GLY A 311 9.26 6.61 -0.88
CA GLY A 311 9.83 5.72 -1.90
C GLY A 311 8.95 5.60 -3.14
N ASP A 312 9.55 5.77 -4.32
CA ASP A 312 8.98 5.48 -5.64
C ASP A 312 9.71 4.29 -6.27
N MET A 313 8.99 3.18 -6.43
CA MET A 313 9.45 2.06 -7.24
C MET A 313 9.11 2.33 -8.71
N ARG A 314 10.14 2.56 -9.53
CA ARG A 314 10.02 2.73 -10.97
C ARG A 314 10.37 1.45 -11.71
N VAL A 315 9.55 1.08 -12.68
CA VAL A 315 9.79 -0.09 -13.55
C VAL A 315 9.82 0.38 -15.00
N GLU A 316 10.93 0.11 -15.69
CA GLU A 316 11.08 0.30 -17.12
C GLU A 316 11.11 -1.05 -17.83
N ILE A 317 10.13 -1.30 -18.70
CA ILE A 317 9.98 -2.55 -19.45
C ILE A 317 9.23 -2.28 -20.75
N ASP A 318 9.57 -3.01 -21.82
CA ASP A 318 9.04 -2.77 -23.18
C ASP A 318 9.22 -1.31 -23.65
N GLY A 319 10.27 -0.63 -23.18
CA GLY A 319 10.52 0.80 -23.46
C GLY A 319 9.53 1.76 -22.78
N LYS A 320 8.72 1.29 -21.83
CA LYS A 320 7.74 2.10 -21.07
C LYS A 320 8.15 2.18 -19.60
N LYS A 321 7.88 3.32 -18.97
CA LYS A 321 8.14 3.57 -17.56
C LYS A 321 6.83 3.58 -16.76
N TYR A 322 6.87 2.98 -15.58
CA TYR A 322 5.78 2.92 -14.62
C TYR A 322 6.31 3.33 -13.23
N SER A 323 5.49 4.00 -12.43
CA SER A 323 5.84 4.46 -11.09
C SER A 323 4.82 3.95 -10.06
N PHE A 324 5.34 3.53 -8.90
CA PHE A 324 4.58 3.02 -7.77
C PHE A 324 5.08 3.74 -6.52
N ASP A 325 4.42 4.85 -6.21
CA ASP A 325 4.94 5.91 -5.35
C ASP A 325 4.14 6.01 -4.03
N PHE A 326 4.84 5.93 -2.89
CA PHE A 326 4.24 6.08 -1.57
C PHE A 326 3.87 7.53 -1.23
N SER A 327 4.53 8.53 -1.83
CA SER A 327 4.20 9.96 -1.69
C SER A 327 2.89 10.32 -2.36
N ASP A 328 2.37 9.49 -3.28
CA ASP A 328 1.04 9.70 -3.83
C ASP A 328 -0.01 9.76 -2.70
N ARG A 329 -0.88 10.77 -2.74
CA ARG A 329 -1.89 11.02 -1.71
C ARG A 329 -2.74 9.78 -1.37
N SER A 330 -3.00 8.94 -2.36
CA SER A 330 -3.76 7.71 -2.17
C SER A 330 -2.97 6.54 -1.59
N ASN A 331 -1.65 6.64 -1.62
CA ASN A 331 -0.70 5.69 -1.08
C ASN A 331 -0.08 6.17 0.23
N ALA A 332 -0.20 7.45 0.58
CA ALA A 332 0.33 8.01 1.81
C ALA A 332 -0.05 7.16 3.03
N TYR A 333 0.95 6.74 3.80
CA TYR A 333 0.85 5.81 4.93
C TYR A 333 0.51 4.36 4.55
N ALA A 334 0.71 3.93 3.31
CA ALA A 334 0.52 2.53 2.95
C ALA A 334 1.64 1.65 3.48
N THR A 335 1.28 0.43 3.88
CA THR A 335 2.26 -0.63 4.17
C THR A 335 2.89 -1.17 2.90
N PHE A 336 2.13 -1.24 1.82
CA PHE A 336 2.61 -1.80 0.56
C PHE A 336 1.86 -1.22 -0.64
N LEU A 337 2.49 -1.38 -1.80
CA LEU A 337 1.95 -1.24 -3.14
C LEU A 337 2.24 -2.53 -3.91
N VAL A 338 1.32 -2.97 -4.78
CA VAL A 338 1.52 -4.17 -5.60
C VAL A 338 1.34 -3.86 -7.07
N ALA A 339 2.42 -4.01 -7.84
CA ALA A 339 2.37 -3.96 -9.29
C ALA A 339 2.05 -5.34 -9.88
N GLN A 340 1.18 -5.37 -10.89
CA GLN A 340 0.78 -6.58 -11.62
C GLN A 340 1.35 -6.55 -13.04
N LEU A 341 2.43 -7.30 -13.31
CA LEU A 341 3.03 -7.40 -14.64
C LEU A 341 2.68 -8.76 -15.26
N TYR A 342 1.82 -8.76 -16.28
CA TYR A 342 1.46 -9.97 -16.99
C TYR A 342 2.30 -10.13 -18.25
N ARG A 343 3.31 -11.00 -18.18
CA ARG A 343 4.18 -11.30 -19.31
C ARG A 343 3.48 -12.24 -20.28
N ARG A 344 3.12 -11.72 -21.44
CA ARG A 344 2.54 -12.50 -22.55
C ARG A 344 3.58 -13.50 -23.07
N PRO A 345 3.16 -14.72 -23.47
CA PRO A 345 4.02 -15.63 -24.20
C PRO A 345 4.56 -14.96 -25.47
N VAL A 346 5.83 -15.18 -25.80
CA VAL A 346 6.57 -14.48 -26.88
C VAL A 346 5.87 -14.59 -28.25
N ALA A 347 5.08 -15.65 -28.49
CA ALA A 347 4.27 -15.82 -29.69
C ALA A 347 3.18 -14.74 -29.91
N GLY A 348 2.93 -13.88 -28.92
CA GLY A 348 1.96 -12.79 -28.98
C GLY A 348 2.56 -11.38 -28.99
N LYS A 349 3.90 -11.20 -29.09
CA LYS A 349 4.46 -9.86 -29.27
C LYS A 349 3.93 -9.34 -30.61
N PRO A 350 3.17 -8.23 -30.65
CA PRO A 350 2.84 -7.59 -31.93
C PRO A 350 4.16 -7.35 -32.64
N SER A 351 4.28 -7.75 -33.92
CA SER A 351 5.47 -7.40 -34.69
C SER A 351 5.66 -5.88 -34.61
N PRO A 352 6.88 -5.35 -34.51
CA PRO A 352 7.14 -3.94 -34.72
C PRO A 352 6.51 -3.44 -36.05
N ASP A 353 6.32 -4.35 -37.02
CA ASP A 353 5.70 -4.09 -38.32
C ASP A 353 4.17 -4.20 -38.32
N THR A 354 3.54 -4.67 -37.24
CA THR A 354 2.11 -4.47 -37.00
C THR A 354 1.92 -3.16 -36.25
N VAL A 355 2.48 -2.09 -36.81
CA VAL A 355 1.91 -0.76 -36.64
C VAL A 355 0.53 -0.86 -37.29
N SER A 356 -0.51 -1.15 -36.49
CA SER A 356 -1.81 -0.56 -36.78
C SER A 356 -1.49 0.88 -37.14
N PRO A 357 -1.73 1.35 -38.38
CA PRO A 357 -1.19 2.60 -38.88
C PRO A 357 -1.34 3.59 -37.76
N ALA A 358 -0.22 4.09 -37.25
CA ALA A 358 -0.25 5.14 -36.26
C ALA A 358 -1.10 6.20 -36.94
N ILE A 359 -2.36 6.29 -36.51
CA ILE A 359 -3.18 7.44 -36.81
C ILE A 359 -2.24 8.55 -36.33
N PRO A 360 -1.70 9.40 -37.23
CA PRO A 360 -0.87 10.52 -36.81
C PRO A 360 -1.61 11.13 -35.64
N PRO A 361 -0.99 11.33 -34.46
CA PRO A 361 -1.70 11.56 -33.21
C PRO A 361 -2.84 12.47 -33.56
N LEU A 362 -4.07 11.94 -33.53
CA LEU A 362 -5.25 12.71 -33.88
C LEU A 362 -5.08 13.93 -33.00
N GLN A 363 -4.73 15.07 -33.59
CA GLN A 363 -4.80 16.31 -32.85
C GLN A 363 -6.20 16.26 -32.30
N PRO A 364 -6.38 16.19 -30.95
CA PRO A 364 -7.70 16.05 -30.37
C PRO A 364 -8.55 17.07 -31.10
N PRO A 365 -9.66 16.64 -31.76
CA PRO A 365 -10.34 17.42 -32.79
C PRO A 365 -10.43 18.84 -32.30
N ALA A 366 -9.74 19.77 -32.97
CA ALA A 366 -9.33 21.06 -32.41
C ALA A 366 -10.43 21.58 -31.49
N ARG A 367 -10.31 21.27 -30.19
CA ARG A 367 -11.36 21.62 -29.25
C ARG A 367 -11.38 23.13 -29.31
N ASP A 368 -12.57 23.70 -29.51
CA ASP A 368 -12.73 25.14 -29.58
C ASP A 368 -11.95 25.77 -28.42
N THR A 369 -10.80 26.35 -28.75
CA THR A 369 -9.86 26.89 -27.78
C THR A 369 -10.50 28.05 -27.04
N ALA A 370 -11.51 28.70 -27.64
CA ALA A 370 -12.32 29.70 -26.97
C ALA A 370 -13.25 29.08 -25.91
N ALA A 371 -13.88 27.94 -26.18
CA ALA A 371 -14.69 27.21 -25.19
C ALA A 371 -13.84 26.65 -24.03
N LEU A 372 -12.67 26.09 -24.33
CA LEU A 372 -11.68 25.66 -23.33
C LEU A 372 -11.21 26.84 -22.48
N THR A 373 -10.87 27.97 -23.12
CA THR A 373 -10.42 29.17 -22.41
C THR A 373 -11.52 29.78 -21.54
N ARG A 374 -12.77 29.83 -22.02
CA ARG A 374 -13.93 30.23 -21.20
C ARG A 374 -14.10 29.34 -19.98
N THR A 375 -13.98 28.03 -20.15
CA THR A 375 -14.09 27.06 -19.05
C THR A 375 -12.97 27.28 -18.04
N ALA A 376 -11.72 27.38 -18.50
CA ALA A 376 -10.57 27.63 -17.65
C ALA A 376 -10.72 28.93 -16.85
N THR A 377 -11.09 30.04 -17.50
CA THR A 377 -11.27 31.34 -16.83
C THR A 377 -12.48 31.38 -15.89
N SER A 378 -13.52 30.57 -16.14
CA SER A 378 -14.69 30.48 -15.26
C SER A 378 -14.43 29.74 -13.94
N ARG A 379 -13.43 28.85 -13.92
CA ARG A 379 -13.06 28.06 -12.74
C ARG A 379 -12.15 28.87 -11.83
N LYS A 380 -12.23 28.59 -10.53
CA LYS A 380 -11.37 29.26 -9.55
C LYS A 380 -9.96 28.71 -9.63
N ASP A 381 -9.00 29.58 -9.89
CA ASP A 381 -7.58 29.22 -9.82
C ASP A 381 -7.14 29.00 -8.36
N GLN A 382 -6.52 27.85 -8.12
CA GLN A 382 -5.92 27.47 -6.85
C GLN A 382 -4.40 27.33 -7.04
N TRP A 383 -3.63 28.25 -6.47
CA TRP A 383 -2.18 28.16 -6.47
C TRP A 383 -1.72 27.01 -5.59
N VAL A 384 -1.03 26.04 -6.20
CA VAL A 384 -0.54 24.83 -5.52
C VAL A 384 0.85 25.06 -4.98
N THR A 385 1.77 25.55 -5.81
CA THR A 385 3.18 25.72 -5.43
C THR A 385 3.92 26.73 -6.30
N THR A 386 5.09 27.16 -5.83
CA THR A 386 6.07 27.93 -6.59
C THR A 386 7.38 27.13 -6.71
N ILE A 387 7.89 27.04 -7.93
CA ILE A 387 9.09 26.28 -8.28
C ILE A 387 10.07 27.23 -8.96
N LYS A 388 11.34 27.20 -8.55
CA LYS A 388 12.41 27.95 -9.19
C LYS A 388 13.24 27.00 -10.03
N VAL A 389 13.55 27.40 -11.25
CA VAL A 389 14.33 26.59 -12.21
C VAL A 389 15.38 27.46 -12.89
N LYS A 390 16.52 26.86 -13.26
CA LYS A 390 17.63 27.56 -13.94
C LYS A 390 17.75 27.22 -15.42
N GLN A 391 16.93 26.31 -15.92
CA GLN A 391 16.90 25.93 -17.32
C GLN A 391 15.60 26.35 -17.99
N GLN A 392 15.71 26.63 -19.28
CA GLN A 392 14.59 27.05 -20.09
C GLN A 392 13.66 25.89 -20.44
N GLU A 393 14.21 24.71 -20.73
CA GLU A 393 13.44 23.53 -21.11
C GLU A 393 13.28 22.57 -19.93
N ILE A 394 12.04 22.34 -19.50
CA ILE A 394 11.74 21.37 -18.44
C ILE A 394 10.83 20.27 -18.96
N THR A 395 10.88 19.09 -18.32
CA THR A 395 10.02 17.96 -18.70
C THR A 395 8.93 17.75 -17.65
N LEU A 396 7.68 17.64 -18.09
CA LEU A 396 6.55 17.24 -17.28
C LEU A 396 6.31 15.75 -17.48
N GLU A 397 6.25 14.98 -16.41
CA GLU A 397 5.83 13.58 -16.41
C GLU A 397 4.41 13.49 -15.84
N LEU A 398 3.52 12.85 -16.59
CA LEU A 398 2.12 12.65 -16.21
C LEU A 398 1.75 11.17 -16.29
N TRP A 399 1.14 10.65 -15.23
CA TRP A 399 0.60 9.30 -15.20
C TRP A 399 -0.58 9.18 -14.23
N ASP A 400 -1.32 8.08 -14.36
CA ASP A 400 -2.36 7.67 -13.44
C ASP A 400 -1.72 6.89 -12.29
N ALA A 401 -1.87 7.38 -11.06
CA ALA A 401 -1.26 6.77 -9.89
C ALA A 401 -2.08 5.62 -9.27
N GLN A 402 -3.24 5.26 -9.83
CA GLN A 402 -4.09 4.17 -9.36
C GLN A 402 -4.56 3.23 -10.48
N THR A 403 -5.56 3.67 -11.23
CA THR A 403 -6.42 2.86 -12.07
C THR A 403 -6.87 3.72 -13.24
N GLU A 404 -6.49 3.30 -14.44
CA GLU A 404 -6.85 4.01 -15.67
C GLU A 404 -8.35 3.90 -15.91
N ASP A 405 -9.08 4.94 -15.52
CA ASP A 405 -10.54 4.98 -15.48
C ASP A 405 -11.14 5.92 -16.53
N GLY A 406 -10.30 6.51 -17.37
CA GLY A 406 -10.69 7.35 -18.51
C GLY A 406 -10.66 8.85 -18.22
N ASP A 407 -9.99 9.25 -17.15
CA ASP A 407 -9.73 10.65 -16.85
C ASP A 407 -8.84 11.35 -17.90
N SER A 408 -9.09 12.64 -18.10
CA SER A 408 -8.35 13.45 -19.06
C SER A 408 -8.20 14.89 -18.60
N ILE A 409 -7.14 15.54 -19.06
CA ILE A 409 -6.71 16.86 -18.61
C ILE A 409 -6.31 17.77 -19.77
N SER A 410 -6.27 19.07 -19.51
CA SER A 410 -5.70 20.08 -20.38
C SER A 410 -4.66 20.90 -19.63
N LEU A 411 -3.55 21.23 -20.30
CA LEU A 411 -2.44 22.02 -19.73
C LEU A 411 -2.29 23.34 -20.51
N ARG A 412 -2.18 24.45 -19.79
CA ARG A 412 -1.97 25.80 -20.35
C ARG A 412 -0.78 26.47 -19.70
N LEU A 413 0.19 26.95 -20.48
CA LEU A 413 1.37 27.69 -20.02
C LEU A 413 1.30 29.12 -20.55
N ASN A 414 1.30 30.12 -19.67
CA ASN A 414 1.26 31.55 -20.04
C ASN A 414 0.17 31.84 -21.08
N GLU A 415 -1.05 31.36 -20.82
CA GLU A 415 -2.22 31.53 -21.71
C GLU A 415 -2.20 30.71 -23.01
N LYS A 416 -1.10 30.01 -23.31
CA LYS A 416 -1.00 29.10 -24.46
C LYS A 416 -1.29 27.66 -24.04
N TRP A 417 -2.22 26.99 -24.72
CA TRP A 417 -2.48 25.57 -24.51
C TRP A 417 -1.30 24.73 -25.00
N ILE A 418 -0.78 23.87 -24.13
CA ILE A 418 0.29 22.90 -24.46
C ILE A 418 -0.34 21.61 -24.99
N VAL A 419 -1.32 21.09 -24.25
CA VAL A 419 -2.10 19.90 -24.61
C VAL A 419 -3.56 20.07 -24.13
N SER A 420 -4.50 19.44 -24.82
CA SER A 420 -5.92 19.42 -24.44
C SER A 420 -6.51 18.02 -24.64
N GLY A 421 -7.43 17.60 -23.76
CA GLY A 421 -8.00 16.25 -23.83
C GLY A 421 -6.97 15.14 -23.60
N PHE A 422 -5.87 15.45 -22.92
CA PHE A 422 -4.75 14.55 -22.73
C PHE A 422 -5.17 13.41 -21.78
N PRO A 423 -5.21 12.15 -22.24
CA PRO A 423 -5.64 11.04 -21.40
C PRO A 423 -4.57 10.75 -20.33
N VAL A 424 -5.02 10.56 -19.10
CA VAL A 424 -4.14 10.11 -18.02
C VAL A 424 -4.03 8.59 -18.15
N LYS A 425 -2.80 8.06 -18.13
CA LYS A 425 -2.49 6.65 -18.38
C LYS A 425 -1.54 6.14 -17.33
N LYS A 426 -1.50 4.82 -17.11
CA LYS A 426 -0.55 4.18 -16.18
C LYS A 426 0.91 4.37 -16.56
N GLN A 427 1.19 4.35 -17.86
CA GLN A 427 2.54 4.63 -18.35
C GLN A 427 2.86 6.10 -18.15
N ILE A 428 4.08 6.40 -17.71
CA ILE A 428 4.57 7.78 -17.63
C ILE A 428 4.59 8.38 -19.03
N GLN A 429 3.94 9.53 -19.18
CA GLN A 429 3.92 10.32 -20.41
C GLN A 429 4.74 11.59 -20.19
N GLU A 430 5.75 11.80 -21.03
CA GLU A 430 6.66 12.95 -20.95
C GLU A 430 6.22 14.08 -21.91
N LEU A 431 6.12 15.31 -21.39
CA LEU A 431 5.83 16.53 -22.15
C LEU A 431 6.94 17.56 -21.90
N LYS A 432 7.68 17.92 -22.94
CA LYS A 432 8.70 18.98 -22.84
C LYS A 432 8.04 20.34 -23.01
N ILE A 433 8.36 21.28 -22.12
CA ILE A 433 7.87 22.65 -22.18
C ILE A 433 9.03 23.64 -22.11
N THR A 434 8.90 24.75 -22.84
CA THR A 434 9.90 25.82 -22.91
C THR A 434 9.37 27.02 -22.14
N LEU A 435 10.12 27.49 -21.15
CA LEU A 435 9.78 28.60 -20.28
C LEU A 435 10.24 29.93 -20.88
N LEU A 436 9.50 31.00 -20.56
CA LEU A 436 9.93 32.38 -20.78
C LEU A 436 10.75 32.86 -19.57
N PRO A 437 11.68 33.81 -19.72
CA PRO A 437 12.39 34.40 -18.58
C PRO A 437 11.42 34.97 -17.54
N GLY A 438 11.66 34.72 -16.25
CA GLY A 438 10.81 35.20 -15.16
C GLY A 438 9.64 34.27 -14.81
N GLU A 439 8.47 34.85 -14.52
CA GLU A 439 7.29 34.10 -14.05
C GLU A 439 6.58 33.40 -15.20
N ASN A 440 6.43 32.07 -15.07
CA ASN A 440 5.61 31.24 -15.92
C ASN A 440 4.46 30.63 -15.12
N ARG A 441 3.25 30.65 -15.68
CA ARG A 441 2.04 30.12 -15.05
C ARG A 441 1.59 28.87 -15.79
N LEU A 442 1.77 27.71 -15.15
CA LEU A 442 1.28 26.44 -15.64
C LEU A 442 -0.08 26.15 -14.97
N GLN A 443 -1.13 26.16 -15.78
CA GLN A 443 -2.49 25.84 -15.39
C GLN A 443 -2.82 24.41 -15.78
N PHE A 444 -3.28 23.64 -14.80
CA PHE A 444 -3.76 22.29 -14.94
C PHE A 444 -5.27 22.25 -14.76
N MET A 445 -5.98 21.75 -15.76
CA MET A 445 -7.44 21.69 -15.79
C MET A 445 -7.91 20.26 -16.05
N ALA A 446 -8.77 19.73 -15.18
CA ALA A 446 -9.45 18.47 -15.45
C ALA A 446 -10.52 18.68 -16.53
N ASP A 447 -10.45 17.92 -17.61
CA ASP A 447 -11.49 17.90 -18.64
C ASP A 447 -12.65 17.00 -18.23
N ASN A 448 -12.34 15.91 -17.53
CA ASN A 448 -13.28 15.06 -16.83
C ASN A 448 -12.58 14.46 -15.58
N LEU A 449 -13.34 13.81 -14.70
CA LEU A 449 -12.82 13.23 -13.44
C LEU A 449 -12.61 11.71 -13.50
N GLY A 450 -12.73 11.12 -14.68
CA GLY A 450 -12.79 9.67 -14.82
C GLY A 450 -14.08 9.11 -14.23
N ARG A 451 -14.02 7.84 -13.84
CA ARG A 451 -15.10 7.13 -13.13
C ARG A 451 -14.98 7.27 -11.62
N ILE A 452 -13.76 7.46 -11.10
CA ILE A 452 -13.39 7.52 -9.70
C ILE A 452 -12.89 8.94 -9.39
N PRO A 453 -13.77 9.87 -9.01
CA PRO A 453 -13.36 11.23 -8.67
C PRO A 453 -12.67 11.32 -7.29
N PRO A 454 -11.79 12.31 -7.06
CA PRO A 454 -11.27 13.30 -8.02
C PRO A 454 -10.29 12.66 -9.02
N ASN A 455 -9.93 13.40 -10.07
CA ASN A 455 -8.94 12.94 -11.07
C ASN A 455 -7.62 12.50 -10.39
N THR A 456 -7.05 11.36 -10.82
CA THR A 456 -5.94 10.65 -10.15
C THR A 456 -4.58 10.86 -10.84
N ALA A 457 -4.47 11.93 -11.64
CA ALA A 457 -3.22 12.28 -12.29
C ALA A 457 -2.13 12.72 -11.30
N ALA A 458 -0.99 12.02 -11.35
CA ALA A 458 0.26 12.48 -10.78
C ALA A 458 1.01 13.34 -11.79
N LEU A 459 1.55 14.48 -11.33
CA LEU A 459 2.42 15.35 -12.11
C LEU A 459 3.78 15.45 -11.44
N ARG A 460 4.84 15.21 -12.20
CA ARG A 460 6.22 15.43 -11.79
C ARG A 460 6.94 16.36 -12.76
N LEU A 461 7.65 17.34 -12.24
CA LEU A 461 8.47 18.25 -13.01
C LEU A 461 9.93 17.80 -12.89
N LEU A 462 10.59 17.56 -14.01
CA LEU A 462 12.01 17.23 -14.09
C LEU A 462 12.80 18.45 -14.57
N PHE A 463 13.75 18.90 -13.74
CA PHE A 463 14.66 20.01 -14.03
C PHE A 463 15.96 19.85 -13.21
N ASP A 464 17.11 20.08 -13.83
CA ASP A 464 18.43 20.20 -13.16
C ASP A 464 18.82 18.93 -12.40
N LYS A 465 18.38 17.78 -12.91
CA LYS A 465 18.45 16.44 -12.27
C LYS A 465 17.63 16.31 -10.98
N ILE A 466 16.85 17.33 -10.64
CA ILE A 466 15.88 17.34 -9.56
C ILE A 466 14.53 16.97 -10.16
N SER A 467 13.79 16.12 -9.45
CA SER A 467 12.36 15.92 -9.70
C SER A 467 11.56 16.60 -8.61
N ARG A 468 10.48 17.28 -8.99
CA ARG A 468 9.52 17.81 -8.03
C ARG A 468 8.14 17.31 -8.37
N ARG A 469 7.62 16.43 -7.52
CA ARG A 469 6.23 16.00 -7.57
C ARG A 469 5.30 17.13 -7.13
N VAL A 470 4.15 17.25 -7.78
CA VAL A 470 3.09 18.17 -7.39
C VAL A 470 1.79 17.39 -7.30
N ASP A 471 1.24 17.33 -6.10
CA ASP A 471 -0.07 16.71 -5.90
C ASP A 471 -1.17 17.65 -6.41
N LEU A 472 -1.87 17.18 -7.43
CA LEU A 472 -2.97 17.91 -8.05
C LEU A 472 -4.28 17.32 -7.56
N SER A 473 -4.99 18.07 -6.72
CA SER A 473 -6.37 17.72 -6.38
C SER A 473 -7.29 18.49 -7.31
N THR A 474 -7.61 17.91 -8.47
CA THR A 474 -8.40 18.61 -9.50
C THR A 474 -9.87 18.20 -9.42
N ASP A 475 -10.76 19.19 -9.35
CA ASP A 475 -12.20 19.01 -9.49
C ASP A 475 -12.71 19.79 -10.72
N MET A 476 -14.00 19.67 -11.05
CA MET A 476 -14.58 20.39 -12.20
C MET A 476 -14.86 21.88 -11.92
N LYS A 477 -14.50 22.39 -10.74
CA LYS A 477 -14.77 23.76 -10.28
C LYS A 477 -13.50 24.61 -10.14
N ARG A 478 -12.34 23.98 -9.99
CA ARG A 478 -11.06 24.63 -9.72
C ARG A 478 -10.00 24.20 -10.73
N ASN A 479 -9.09 25.12 -11.03
CA ASN A 479 -7.86 24.78 -11.75
C ASN A 479 -6.70 24.78 -10.76
N ASN A 480 -5.75 23.88 -10.96
CA ASN A 480 -4.51 23.89 -10.21
C ASN A 480 -3.49 24.76 -10.96
N MET A 481 -2.91 25.73 -10.25
CA MET A 481 -1.93 26.68 -10.79
C MET A 481 -0.57 26.44 -10.16
N ILE A 482 0.45 26.28 -11.00
CA ILE A 482 1.85 26.18 -10.60
C ILE A 482 2.59 27.40 -11.11
N ARG A 483 3.27 28.12 -10.19
CA ARG A 483 4.16 29.21 -10.56
C ARG A 483 5.56 28.66 -10.77
N ILE A 484 6.12 28.87 -11.96
CA ILE A 484 7.49 28.45 -12.29
C ILE A 484 8.31 29.71 -12.57
N ILE A 485 9.30 30.00 -11.73
CA ILE A 485 10.20 31.14 -11.89
C ILE A 485 11.47 30.64 -12.58
N TYR A 486 11.64 31.04 -13.83
CA TYR A 486 12.88 30.80 -14.56
C TYR A 486 13.88 31.93 -14.23
N GLU A 487 14.85 31.62 -13.38
CA GLU A 487 15.95 32.50 -12.99
C GLU A 487 17.12 32.27 -13.96
N GLN A 488 17.39 33.25 -14.83
CA GLN A 488 18.50 33.21 -15.79
C GLN A 488 19.85 33.44 -15.13
#